data_AF-A0A6I4IP99-F1
#
_entry.id   AF-A0A6I4IP99-F1
#
_cell.length_a   1.000
_cell.length_b   1.000
_cell.length_c   1.000
_cell.angle_alpha   90.00
_cell.angle_beta   90.00
_cell.angle_gamma   90.00
#
_symmetry.space_group_name_H-M   'P 1'
#
loop_
_entity.id
_entity.type
_entity.pdbx_description
1 polymer ?
#
loop_
_entity_poly.entity_id
_entity_poly.type
_entity_poly.pdbx_seq_one_letter_code
_entity_poly.pdbx_strand_id
1 'polypeptide(L)'
;MLKIFAFFNNYSYIYNYNMPIGNPIIMRSNKYILFQKAHHLRARVAEYFNYIKGIHHIELLPFKATAKSTPEMREQRVWDREPQPPTLSGLALFLGFESLQAFLLYEQNGAYASTLKRARLQIEAEYEKQLSGQPATGAIFALKSLGWMEKQAEKDGSTSALNTLRIEIVATGPTPAQHEQEVTL
;
A
#
# COMPACT_ATOMS: atom_id res chain seq x y z
N MET A 1 -1.52 -42.61 37.94
CA MET A 1 -2.58 -41.62 37.72
C MET A 1 -1.94 -40.41 37.05
N LEU A 2 -2.56 -39.92 35.98
CA LEU A 2 -2.25 -38.73 35.16
C LEU A 2 -0.97 -38.69 34.31
N LYS A 3 -1.14 -39.13 33.06
CA LYS A 3 -0.38 -38.71 31.88
C LYS A 3 -0.79 -37.28 31.52
N ILE A 4 0.17 -36.37 31.37
CA ILE A 4 -0.05 -35.10 30.66
C ILE A 4 0.82 -35.14 29.42
N PHE A 5 0.18 -35.44 28.28
CA PHE A 5 0.73 -35.22 26.96
C PHE A 5 0.63 -33.72 26.66
N ALA A 6 1.74 -32.99 26.70
CA ALA A 6 1.84 -31.70 26.04
C ALA A 6 2.61 -31.91 24.73
N PHE A 7 1.89 -31.70 23.63
CA PHE A 7 2.37 -31.80 22.25
C PHE A 7 3.66 -30.99 22.06
N PHE A 8 4.71 -31.66 21.59
CA PHE A 8 5.85 -31.02 20.94
C PHE A 8 5.35 -30.31 19.68
N ASN A 9 5.47 -28.98 19.63
CA ASN A 9 5.47 -28.27 18.36
C ASN A 9 6.83 -27.56 18.22
N ASN A 10 7.73 -28.29 17.57
CA ASN A 10 9.05 -27.85 17.17
C ASN A 10 8.92 -26.83 16.02
N TYR A 11 9.06 -25.54 16.34
CA TYR A 11 9.55 -24.54 15.41
C TYR A 11 10.47 -23.58 16.16
N SER A 12 11.64 -24.10 16.56
CA SER A 12 12.76 -23.27 16.99
C SER A 12 13.44 -22.71 15.73
N TYR A 13 12.99 -21.55 15.26
CA TYR A 13 13.76 -20.75 14.32
C TYR A 13 14.73 -19.90 15.13
N ILE A 14 15.97 -20.39 15.22
CA ILE A 14 17.16 -19.64 15.63
C ILE A 14 17.29 -18.38 14.77
N TYR A 15 16.91 -17.23 15.34
CA TYR A 15 17.12 -15.91 14.73
C TYR A 15 18.59 -15.52 14.85
N ASN A 16 19.36 -15.82 13.80
CA ASN A 16 20.65 -15.19 13.61
C ASN A 16 20.43 -13.73 13.17
N TYR A 17 20.62 -12.80 14.11
CA TYR A 17 20.89 -11.40 13.80
C TYR A 17 22.23 -11.32 13.06
N ASN A 18 22.17 -11.38 11.73
CA ASN A 18 23.22 -10.89 10.85
C ASN A 18 22.54 -10.35 9.61
N MET A 19 22.30 -9.04 9.60
CA MET A 19 22.06 -8.29 8.38
C MET A 19 23.43 -8.23 7.68
N PRO A 20 23.66 -8.90 6.53
CA PRO A 20 24.88 -8.68 5.79
C PRO A 20 24.77 -7.30 5.14
N ILE A 21 25.50 -6.34 5.74
CA ILE A 21 25.92 -5.11 5.10
C ILE A 21 26.59 -5.51 3.78
N GLY A 22 26.04 -5.03 2.66
CA GLY A 22 26.72 -5.02 1.37
C GLY A 22 26.84 -6.38 0.67
N ASN A 23 25.78 -6.80 -0.02
CA ASN A 23 25.98 -7.51 -1.29
C ASN A 23 25.68 -6.53 -2.42
N PRO A 24 26.59 -6.30 -3.38
CA PRO A 24 26.28 -5.50 -4.54
C PRO A 24 25.12 -6.17 -5.27
N ILE A 25 24.02 -5.43 -5.44
CA ILE A 25 22.94 -5.84 -6.33
C ILE A 25 23.56 -5.85 -7.73
N ILE A 26 24.11 -7.01 -8.11
CA ILE A 26 24.39 -7.31 -9.49
C ILE A 26 23.01 -7.34 -10.14
N MET A 27 22.61 -6.21 -10.73
CA MET A 27 21.53 -6.10 -11.70
C MET A 27 21.92 -6.96 -12.91
N ARG A 28 21.83 -8.29 -12.75
CA ARG A 28 21.85 -9.21 -13.87
C ARG A 28 20.46 -9.20 -14.46
N SER A 29 20.36 -8.58 -15.62
CA SER A 29 19.21 -8.62 -16.49
C SER A 29 18.65 -10.04 -16.57
N ASN A 30 17.53 -10.31 -15.93
CA ASN A 30 16.64 -11.34 -16.42
C ASN A 30 15.22 -11.07 -15.97
N LYS A 31 14.35 -10.93 -16.97
CA LYS A 31 13.06 -10.27 -16.90
C LYS A 31 12.05 -10.97 -15.98
N TYR A 32 12.29 -12.17 -15.44
CA TYR A 32 11.27 -12.91 -14.66
C TYR A 32 11.79 -13.97 -13.66
N ILE A 33 12.90 -13.77 -12.93
CA ILE A 33 13.33 -14.73 -11.88
C ILE A 33 13.73 -14.01 -10.58
N LEU A 34 12.78 -13.34 -9.92
CA LEU A 34 13.03 -12.79 -8.57
C LEU A 34 12.94 -13.86 -7.47
N PHE A 35 12.19 -14.94 -7.70
CA PHE A 35 11.96 -15.98 -6.69
C PHE A 35 12.06 -17.38 -7.31
N GLN A 36 12.97 -18.22 -6.80
CA GLN A 36 13.17 -19.58 -7.31
C GLN A 36 12.10 -20.58 -6.83
N LYS A 37 11.48 -20.33 -5.67
CA LYS A 37 10.41 -21.17 -5.09
C LYS A 37 9.35 -20.30 -4.42
N ALA A 38 8.10 -20.76 -4.45
CA ALA A 38 6.97 -20.09 -3.80
C ALA A 38 7.21 -19.79 -2.32
N HIS A 39 7.88 -20.71 -1.62
CA HIS A 39 8.19 -20.59 -0.20
C HIS A 39 9.06 -19.36 0.11
N HIS A 40 10.07 -19.07 -0.72
CA HIS A 40 10.95 -17.91 -0.51
C HIS A 40 10.20 -16.59 -0.64
N LEU A 41 9.31 -16.48 -1.63
CA LEU A 41 8.46 -15.30 -1.77
C LEU A 41 7.54 -15.12 -0.56
N ARG A 42 6.89 -16.20 -0.12
CA ARG A 42 6.01 -16.16 1.05
C ARG A 42 6.75 -15.75 2.32
N ALA A 43 7.96 -16.28 2.53
CA ALA A 43 8.80 -15.92 3.66
C ALA A 43 9.16 -14.43 3.63
N ARG A 44 9.60 -13.91 2.48
CA ARG A 44 9.90 -12.48 2.29
C ARG A 44 8.68 -11.58 2.53
N VAL A 45 7.51 -11.97 2.05
CA VAL A 45 6.25 -11.26 2.33
C VAL A 45 5.96 -11.24 3.84
N ALA A 46 6.12 -12.37 4.53
CA ALA A 46 5.92 -12.44 5.98
C ALA A 46 6.95 -11.58 6.75
N GLU A 47 8.20 -11.57 6.31
CA GLU A 47 9.25 -10.70 6.86
C GLU A 47 8.90 -9.22 6.73
N TYR A 48 8.35 -8.78 5.60
CA TYR A 48 7.86 -7.41 5.42
C TYR A 48 6.79 -7.06 6.45
N PHE A 49 5.76 -7.89 6.60
CA PHE A 49 4.70 -7.64 7.58
C PHE A 49 5.21 -7.68 9.03
N ASN A 50 6.25 -8.45 9.33
CA ASN A 50 6.89 -8.42 10.63
C ASN A 50 7.73 -7.15 10.83
N TYR A 51 8.44 -6.72 9.78
CA TYR A 51 9.25 -5.51 9.78
C TYR A 51 8.40 -4.28 10.09
N ILE A 52 7.25 -4.11 9.44
CA ILE A 52 6.41 -2.93 9.64
C ILE A 52 5.76 -2.87 11.04
N LYS A 53 5.76 -3.94 11.84
CA LYS A 53 5.25 -3.90 13.23
C LYS A 53 6.12 -3.08 14.20
N GLY A 54 7.30 -2.66 13.76
CA GLY A 54 8.23 -1.92 14.60
C GLY A 54 9.01 -2.80 15.58
N ILE A 55 9.92 -2.17 16.31
CA ILE A 55 10.73 -2.80 17.36
C ILE A 55 10.59 -1.93 18.61
N HIS A 56 10.43 -2.57 19.76
CA HIS A 56 10.26 -1.91 21.05
C HIS A 56 11.01 -2.72 22.10
N HIS A 57 11.48 -2.01 23.11
CA HIS A 57 12.01 -2.60 24.33
C HIS A 57 11.33 -1.95 25.54
N ILE A 58 11.49 -2.59 26.70
CA ILE A 58 10.93 -2.12 27.96
C ILE A 58 12.08 -1.54 28.76
N GLU A 59 11.96 -0.25 29.12
CA GLU A 59 12.89 0.41 30.05
C GLU A 59 12.23 0.57 31.41
N LEU A 60 13.01 0.41 32.48
CA LEU A 60 12.60 0.66 33.85
C LEU A 60 13.03 2.07 34.25
N LEU A 61 12.08 2.99 34.35
CA LEU A 61 12.33 4.38 34.70
C LEU A 61 11.86 4.68 36.13
N PRO A 62 12.60 5.53 36.89
CA PRO A 62 12.18 5.93 38.23
C PRO A 62 10.96 6.86 38.15
N PHE A 63 9.84 6.46 38.75
CA PHE A 63 8.58 7.21 38.64
C PHE A 63 8.46 8.34 39.68
N LYS A 64 9.12 8.21 40.83
CA LYS A 64 9.25 9.28 41.83
C LYS A 64 10.60 9.21 42.53
N ALA A 65 11.38 10.27 42.43
CA ALA A 65 12.53 10.52 43.28
C ALA A 65 12.19 11.63 44.28
N THR A 66 11.51 11.27 45.37
CA THR A 66 11.40 12.14 46.56
C THR A 66 12.41 11.66 47.59
N ALA A 67 13.17 12.58 48.18
CA ALA A 67 14.35 12.34 49.05
C ALA A 67 14.10 11.47 50.32
N LYS A 68 12.91 10.90 50.49
CA LYS A 68 12.50 10.06 51.63
C LYS A 68 11.76 8.76 51.26
N SER A 69 11.64 8.38 49.98
CA SER A 69 10.91 7.17 49.57
C SER A 69 11.71 6.28 48.62
N THR A 70 11.65 4.96 48.83
CA THR A 70 12.16 3.93 47.92
C THR A 70 11.73 4.21 46.48
N PRO A 71 12.65 4.17 45.49
CA PRO A 71 12.32 4.47 44.10
C PRO A 71 11.34 3.42 43.56
N GLU A 72 10.10 3.85 43.30
CA GLU A 72 9.12 3.05 42.58
C GLU A 72 9.49 3.08 41.09
N MET A 73 9.91 1.93 40.55
CA MET A 73 10.21 1.79 39.11
C MET A 73 8.92 1.54 38.34
N ARG A 74 8.78 2.16 37.17
CA ARG A 74 7.72 1.83 36.22
C ARG A 74 8.32 1.27 34.94
N GLU A 75 7.72 0.19 34.46
CA GLU A 75 7.96 -0.34 33.13
C GLU A 75 7.35 0.62 32.10
N GLN A 76 8.19 1.18 31.25
CA GLN A 76 7.77 2.01 30.12
C GLN A 76 8.20 1.35 28.82
N ARG A 77 7.25 1.23 27.89
CA ARG A 77 7.53 0.78 26.51
C ARG A 77 8.14 1.93 25.73
N VAL A 78 9.38 1.74 25.27
CA VAL A 78 10.09 2.67 24.38
C VAL A 78 10.21 2.03 22.99
N TRP A 79 9.89 2.79 21.95
CA TRP A 79 9.92 2.32 20.57
C TRP A 79 11.26 2.66 19.92
N ASP A 80 12.01 1.65 19.48
CA ASP A 80 13.23 1.82 18.68
C ASP A 80 12.91 2.10 17.22
N ARG A 81 11.84 1.45 16.72
CA ARG A 81 11.27 1.68 15.41
C ARG A 81 9.77 1.70 15.53
N GLU A 82 9.17 2.81 15.12
CA GLU A 82 7.72 2.94 15.11
C GLU A 82 7.08 1.95 14.13
N PRO A 83 5.90 1.41 14.47
CA PRO A 83 5.12 0.63 13.54
C PRO A 83 4.69 1.50 12.35
N GLN A 84 4.73 0.93 11.15
CA GLN A 84 4.39 1.60 9.90
C GLN A 84 3.15 0.95 9.28
N PRO A 85 2.26 1.72 8.62
CA PRO A 85 1.16 1.14 7.88
C PRO A 85 1.69 0.35 6.67
N PRO A 86 1.05 -0.80 6.34
CA PRO A 86 1.44 -1.57 5.16
C PRO A 86 1.09 -0.80 3.89
N THR A 87 2.01 -0.74 2.93
CA THR A 87 1.80 -0.09 1.63
C THR A 87 2.21 -1.02 0.50
N LEU A 88 1.53 -0.93 -0.65
CA LEU A 88 1.86 -1.74 -1.82
C LEU A 88 3.26 -1.40 -2.37
N SER A 89 3.61 -0.12 -2.37
CA SER A 89 4.94 0.38 -2.73
C SER A 89 6.01 -0.10 -1.75
N GLY A 90 5.75 -0.07 -0.44
CA GLY A 90 6.67 -0.58 0.58
C GLY A 90 6.93 -2.08 0.43
N LEU A 91 5.89 -2.86 0.15
CA LEU A 91 6.04 -4.29 -0.15
C LEU A 91 6.86 -4.51 -1.43
N ALA A 92 6.58 -3.78 -2.51
CA ALA A 92 7.31 -3.89 -3.77
C ALA A 92 8.81 -3.58 -3.60
N LEU A 93 9.13 -2.51 -2.88
CA LEU A 93 10.50 -2.12 -2.54
C LEU A 93 11.20 -3.19 -1.68
N PHE A 94 10.53 -3.72 -0.66
CA PHE A 94 11.08 -4.75 0.21
C PHE A 94 11.38 -6.06 -0.55
N LEU A 95 10.54 -6.39 -1.52
CA LEU A 95 10.72 -7.55 -2.40
C LEU A 95 11.81 -7.33 -3.48
N GLY A 96 12.31 -6.10 -3.64
CA GLY A 96 13.37 -5.75 -4.58
C GLY A 96 12.88 -5.42 -6.00
N PHE A 97 11.62 -5.05 -6.17
CA PHE A 97 11.12 -4.55 -7.45
C PHE A 97 11.62 -3.12 -7.70
N GLU A 98 11.95 -2.82 -8.95
CA GLU A 98 12.36 -1.47 -9.39
C GLU A 98 11.18 -0.49 -9.47
N SER A 99 9.97 -1.00 -9.70
CA SER A 99 8.78 -0.19 -9.90
C SER A 99 7.52 -0.93 -9.47
N LEU A 100 6.48 -0.18 -9.14
CA LEU A 100 5.16 -0.74 -8.86
C LEU A 100 4.57 -1.44 -10.09
N GLN A 101 4.87 -0.94 -11.29
CA GLN A 101 4.43 -1.55 -12.54
C GLN A 101 5.00 -2.98 -12.71
N ALA A 102 6.29 -3.17 -12.39
CA ALA A 102 6.92 -4.49 -12.43
C ALA A 102 6.29 -5.46 -11.42
N PHE A 103 5.95 -4.96 -10.22
CA PHE A 103 5.24 -5.73 -9.21
C PHE A 103 3.86 -6.19 -9.73
N LEU A 104 3.06 -5.28 -10.28
CA LEU A 104 1.71 -5.58 -10.78
C LEU A 104 1.75 -6.56 -11.96
N LEU A 105 2.72 -6.41 -12.86
CA LEU A 105 2.89 -7.34 -13.98
C LEU A 105 3.19 -8.76 -13.49
N TYR A 106 4.04 -8.89 -12.46
CA TYR A 106 4.36 -10.18 -11.85
C TYR A 106 3.19 -10.73 -11.02
N GLU A 107 2.39 -9.87 -10.39
CA GLU A 107 1.15 -10.30 -9.70
C GLU A 107 0.11 -10.84 -10.68
N GLN A 108 0.06 -10.32 -11.91
CA GLN A 108 -0.88 -10.81 -12.95
C GLN A 108 -0.40 -12.10 -13.61
N ASN A 109 0.87 -12.15 -14.02
CA ASN A 109 1.40 -13.18 -14.93
C ASN A 109 2.48 -14.08 -14.31
N GLY A 110 2.93 -13.79 -13.09
CA GLY A 110 4.04 -14.49 -12.45
C GLY A 110 3.65 -15.86 -11.90
N ALA A 111 4.62 -16.78 -11.85
CA ALA A 111 4.43 -18.15 -11.35
C ALA A 111 3.89 -18.23 -9.92
N TYR A 112 4.16 -17.20 -9.10
CA TYR A 112 3.73 -17.11 -7.70
C TYR A 112 2.77 -15.95 -7.43
N ALA A 113 2.02 -15.53 -8.46
CA ALA A 113 0.99 -14.50 -8.40
C ALA A 113 0.04 -14.63 -7.20
N SER A 114 -0.38 -15.86 -6.87
CA SER A 114 -1.28 -16.13 -5.74
C SER A 114 -0.74 -15.65 -4.39
N THR A 115 0.58 -15.67 -4.20
CA THR A 115 1.21 -15.21 -2.96
C THR A 115 1.17 -13.68 -2.87
N LEU A 116 1.38 -12.98 -3.99
CA LEU A 116 1.27 -11.52 -4.05
C LEU A 116 -0.17 -11.05 -3.90
N LYS A 117 -1.14 -11.72 -4.55
CA LYS A 117 -2.56 -11.42 -4.38
C LYS A 117 -2.99 -11.57 -2.91
N ARG A 118 -2.48 -12.60 -2.23
CA ARG A 118 -2.71 -12.77 -0.78
C ARG A 118 -2.03 -11.69 0.05
N ALA A 119 -0.85 -11.21 -0.35
CA ALA A 119 -0.18 -10.10 0.31
C ALA A 119 -0.99 -8.81 0.14
N ARG A 120 -1.47 -8.52 -1.07
CA ARG A 120 -2.33 -7.37 -1.39
C ARG A 120 -3.61 -7.39 -0.56
N LEU A 121 -4.28 -8.55 -0.47
CA LEU A 121 -5.46 -8.71 0.36
C LEU A 121 -5.19 -8.40 1.84
N GLN A 122 -4.01 -8.73 2.36
CA GLN A 122 -3.63 -8.36 3.74
C GLN A 122 -3.48 -6.85 3.90
N ILE A 123 -2.91 -6.16 2.91
CA ILE A 123 -2.81 -4.69 2.90
C ILE A 123 -4.21 -4.08 2.88
N GLU A 124 -5.09 -4.56 1.99
CA GLU A 124 -6.48 -4.11 1.91
C GLU A 124 -7.23 -4.31 3.23
N ALA A 125 -7.08 -5.47 3.87
CA ALA A 125 -7.71 -5.76 5.16
C ALA A 125 -7.23 -4.83 6.30
N GLU A 126 -5.96 -4.41 6.28
CA GLU A 126 -5.46 -3.44 7.26
C GLU A 126 -6.06 -2.05 7.05
N TYR A 127 -6.20 -1.59 5.80
CA TYR A 127 -6.88 -0.33 5.51
C TYR A 127 -8.39 -0.41 5.77
N GLU A 128 -9.01 -1.56 5.56
CA GLU A 128 -10.41 -1.79 5.90
C GLU A 128 -10.64 -1.67 7.42
N LYS A 129 -9.74 -2.19 8.25
CA LYS A 129 -9.79 -1.97 9.71
C LYS A 129 -9.68 -0.50 10.09
N GLN A 130 -8.86 0.27 9.37
CA GLN A 130 -8.73 1.71 9.60
C GLN A 130 -9.98 2.49 9.23
N LEU A 131 -10.84 1.94 8.36
CA LEU A 131 -12.10 2.55 7.95
C LEU A 131 -13.09 2.72 9.12
N SER A 132 -13.03 1.85 10.13
CA SER A 132 -13.85 2.01 11.35
C SER A 132 -13.36 3.12 12.28
N GLY A 133 -12.12 3.60 12.09
CA GLY A 133 -11.52 4.68 12.87
C GLY A 133 -11.77 6.06 12.26
N GLN A 134 -11.47 7.12 13.02
CA GLN A 134 -11.45 8.50 12.54
C GLN A 134 -10.03 9.07 12.65
N PRO A 135 -9.50 9.74 11.60
CA PRO A 135 -10.11 10.02 10.30
C PRO A 135 -9.95 8.87 9.28
N ALA A 136 -11.05 8.46 8.65
CA ALA A 136 -11.07 7.37 7.66
C ALA A 136 -10.63 7.77 6.24
N THR A 137 -10.46 9.08 5.96
CA THR A 137 -10.22 9.61 4.61
C THR A 137 -8.97 9.03 3.95
N GLY A 138 -7.88 8.85 4.71
CA GLY A 138 -6.65 8.25 4.20
C GLY A 138 -6.84 6.79 3.80
N ALA A 139 -7.57 6.01 4.60
CA ALA A 139 -7.88 4.62 4.30
C ALA A 139 -8.76 4.49 3.05
N ILE A 140 -9.77 5.36 2.89
CA ILE A 140 -10.62 5.41 1.69
C ILE A 140 -9.77 5.70 0.44
N PHE A 141 -8.87 6.69 0.50
CA PHE A 141 -8.00 7.02 -0.63
C PHE A 141 -7.06 5.86 -0.97
N ALA A 142 -6.47 5.21 0.04
CA ALA A 142 -5.62 4.05 -0.15
C ALA A 142 -6.37 2.88 -0.80
N LEU A 143 -7.57 2.53 -0.31
CA LEU A 143 -8.41 1.48 -0.90
C LEU A 143 -8.80 1.80 -2.35
N LYS A 144 -9.19 3.05 -2.65
CA LYS A 144 -9.44 3.51 -4.03
C LYS A 144 -8.21 3.34 -4.92
N SER A 145 -7.01 3.67 -4.42
CA SER A 145 -5.76 3.45 -5.18
C SER A 145 -5.43 1.98 -5.40
N LEU A 146 -5.89 1.10 -4.52
CA LEU A 146 -5.80 -0.36 -4.66
C LEU A 146 -6.89 -0.91 -5.62
N GLY A 147 -7.70 -0.05 -6.23
CA GLY A 147 -8.71 -0.46 -7.21
C GLY A 147 -10.07 -0.81 -6.61
N TRP A 148 -10.32 -0.46 -5.34
CA TRP A 148 -11.68 -0.50 -4.80
C TRP A 148 -12.53 0.55 -5.52
N MET A 149 -13.53 0.08 -6.25
CA MET A 149 -14.48 0.92 -6.94
C MET A 149 -15.74 1.03 -6.10
N GLU A 150 -16.16 2.27 -5.87
CA GLU A 150 -17.47 2.53 -5.29
C GLU A 150 -18.52 2.19 -6.34
N LYS A 151 -19.47 1.31 -6.00
CA LYS A 151 -20.57 0.98 -6.90
C LYS A 151 -21.41 2.22 -7.05
N GLN A 152 -21.25 2.94 -8.15
CA GLN A 152 -22.19 3.98 -8.53
C GLN A 152 -23.53 3.28 -8.71
N ALA A 153 -24.55 3.71 -7.96
CA ALA A 153 -25.91 3.38 -8.35
C ALA A 153 -26.05 3.91 -9.79
N GLU A 154 -26.23 3.00 -10.74
CA GLU A 154 -26.68 3.36 -12.07
C GLU A 154 -27.90 4.27 -11.85
N LYS A 155 -27.78 5.54 -12.24
CA LYS A 155 -28.97 6.37 -12.41
C LYS A 155 -29.72 5.72 -13.56
N ASP A 156 -30.60 4.79 -13.22
CA ASP A 156 -31.58 4.25 -14.13
C ASP A 156 -32.30 5.42 -14.81
N GLY A 157 -32.17 5.49 -16.14
CA GLY A 157 -33.11 6.20 -16.99
C GLY A 157 -33.02 7.72 -17.01
N SER A 158 -31.93 8.26 -17.54
CA SER A 158 -32.11 9.30 -18.56
C SER A 158 -31.18 9.01 -19.71
N THR A 159 -31.75 8.43 -20.76
CA THR A 159 -31.23 8.38 -22.12
C THR A 159 -30.29 9.55 -22.34
N SER A 160 -29.00 9.24 -22.47
CA SER A 160 -28.01 10.17 -22.99
C SER A 160 -28.42 10.42 -24.44
N ALA A 161 -29.37 11.33 -24.64
CA ALA A 161 -29.45 12.08 -25.87
C ALA A 161 -28.07 12.68 -26.02
N LEU A 162 -27.38 12.25 -27.07
CA LEU A 162 -26.10 12.77 -27.48
C LEU A 162 -26.22 14.30 -27.50
N ASN A 163 -25.70 14.98 -26.48
CA ASN A 163 -25.60 16.43 -26.45
C ASN A 163 -24.51 16.82 -27.47
N THR A 164 -24.86 16.67 -28.74
CA THR A 164 -24.09 17.16 -29.87
C THR A 164 -24.22 18.67 -29.80
N LEU A 165 -23.20 19.33 -29.27
CA LEU A 165 -23.10 20.78 -29.30
C LEU A 165 -22.89 21.20 -30.75
N ARG A 166 -23.95 21.67 -31.41
CA ARG A 166 -23.87 22.25 -32.75
C ARG A 166 -23.42 23.70 -32.62
N ILE A 167 -22.16 23.96 -32.95
CA ILE A 167 -21.59 25.31 -32.99
C ILE A 167 -21.78 25.83 -34.41
N GLU A 168 -22.64 26.82 -34.60
CA GLU A 168 -22.80 27.53 -35.88
C GLU A 168 -22.11 28.89 -35.80
N ILE A 169 -21.21 29.16 -36.75
CA ILE A 169 -20.57 30.46 -36.90
C ILE A 169 -21.50 31.33 -37.75
N VAL A 170 -22.25 32.23 -37.11
CA VAL A 170 -23.03 33.24 -37.81
C VAL A 170 -22.12 34.45 -38.04
N ALA A 171 -21.77 34.74 -39.29
CA ALA A 171 -21.07 35.96 -39.64
C ALA A 171 -22.06 37.14 -39.53
N THR A 172 -22.15 37.77 -38.34
CA THR A 172 -22.90 39.02 -38.15
C THR A 172 -22.02 40.19 -38.57
N GLY A 173 -21.94 40.42 -39.88
CA GLY A 173 -21.32 41.59 -40.47
C GLY A 173 -22.04 41.97 -41.76
N PRO A 174 -22.06 43.27 -42.13
CA PRO A 174 -22.62 43.67 -43.42
C PRO A 174 -21.90 42.91 -44.54
N THR A 175 -22.67 42.36 -45.48
CA THR A 175 -22.10 41.70 -46.66
C THR A 175 -21.19 42.68 -47.38
N PRO A 176 -19.96 42.28 -47.76
CA PRO A 176 -19.07 43.17 -48.50
C PRO A 176 -19.79 43.60 -49.78
N ALA A 177 -19.86 44.91 -50.01
CA ALA A 177 -20.47 45.48 -51.21
C ALA A 177 -19.77 44.89 -52.44
N GLN A 178 -20.55 44.33 -53.38
CA GLN A 178 -19.97 43.73 -54.59
C GLN A 178 -19.59 44.81 -55.62
N HIS A 179 -20.12 46.02 -55.47
CA HIS A 179 -19.77 47.17 -56.28
C HIS A 179 -19.56 48.43 -55.43
N GLU A 180 -18.60 49.26 -55.83
CA GLU A 180 -18.26 50.52 -55.16
C GLU A 180 -19.43 51.52 -55.10
N GLN A 181 -20.45 51.34 -55.95
CA GLN A 181 -21.63 52.21 -56.03
C GLN A 181 -22.67 51.97 -54.93
N GLU A 182 -22.54 50.90 -54.12
CA GLU A 182 -23.48 50.57 -53.04
C GLU A 182 -23.05 51.10 -51.67
N VAL A 183 -21.90 51.79 -51.58
CA VAL A 183 -21.44 52.42 -50.34
C VAL A 183 -21.93 53.87 -50.29
N THR A 184 -23.04 54.11 -49.58
CA THR A 184 -23.41 55.47 -49.16
C THR A 184 -22.45 55.95 -48.07
N LEU A 185 -21.74 57.06 -48.31
CA LEU A 185 -20.89 57.75 -47.34
C LEU A 185 -21.72 58.42 -46.23
#